data_AF-A0A410P6I0-F1
#
_entry.id   AF-A0A410P6I0-F1
#
_cell.length_a   1.000
_cell.length_b   1.000
_cell.length_c   1.000
_cell.angle_alpha   90.00
_cell.angle_beta   90.00
_cell.angle_gamma   90.00
#
_symmetry.space_group_name_H-M   'P 1'
#
loop_
_entity.id
_entity.type
_entity.pdbx_description
1 polymer ?
#
loop_
_entity_poly.entity_id
_entity_poly.type
_entity_poly.pdbx_seq_one_letter_code
_entity_poly.pdbx_strand_id
1 'polypeptide(L)'
;MKKGYFYIANKKGNGRRAGLVFVLNIGNGRLLKLSTLKYIYKDNSILVVFTPITRSDALDLKKHMKKESIYRKTFDNQICKLLGEIISGMLRPNIGADLVIRELTEKQNKDYKNFEYKCYDKVYIPGTIPMRRSNAVEVNNHKIKLGDSVFKLFLRLVLELKKKRDGWVHRHRLGSDTIIADVEKFQIYSNLRTALEGSLLDKDGQKFIENNGSKQYRISLHPDFIDYDREKLLMHPDTGIRDIAKKLS
;
A
#
# COMPACT_ATOMS: atom_id res chain seq x y z
N MET A 1 -10.87 -20.22 8.89
CA MET A 1 -11.92 -19.17 8.85
C MET A 1 -11.32 -17.82 9.23
N LYS A 2 -11.29 -16.87 8.28
CA LYS A 2 -10.65 -15.55 8.42
C LYS A 2 -11.27 -14.73 9.56
N LYS A 3 -10.46 -14.27 10.51
CA LYS A 3 -10.82 -13.38 11.64
C LYS A 3 -10.38 -11.96 11.28
N GLY A 4 -11.23 -11.19 10.59
CA GLY A 4 -10.86 -9.85 10.12
C GLY A 4 -11.71 -8.74 10.76
N TYR A 5 -11.04 -7.78 11.41
CA TYR A 5 -11.55 -6.46 11.73
C TYR A 5 -10.89 -5.46 10.77
N PHE A 6 -11.59 -4.41 10.36
CA PHE A 6 -11.12 -3.39 9.43
C PHE A 6 -11.32 -2.03 10.07
N TYR A 7 -10.26 -1.30 10.34
CA TYR A 7 -10.40 0.09 10.76
C TYR A 7 -10.70 0.95 9.52
N ILE A 8 -11.85 1.62 9.50
CA ILE A 8 -12.37 2.36 8.34
C ILE A 8 -11.92 3.81 8.34
N ALA A 9 -11.89 4.51 9.48
CA ALA A 9 -11.50 5.92 9.57
C ALA A 9 -11.53 6.41 11.03
N ASN A 10 -11.00 7.60 11.31
CA ASN A 10 -11.39 8.37 12.51
C ASN A 10 -12.02 9.71 12.14
N LYS A 11 -12.88 10.23 13.02
CA LYS A 11 -13.36 11.61 12.99
C LYS A 11 -13.05 12.29 14.32
N LYS A 12 -12.44 13.47 14.27
CA LYS A 12 -12.26 14.34 15.44
C LYS A 12 -13.39 15.36 15.50
N GLY A 13 -14.00 15.52 16.67
CA GLY A 13 -15.04 16.52 16.93
C GLY A 13 -15.25 16.72 18.43
N ASN A 14 -15.39 17.97 18.88
CA ASN A 14 -15.56 18.35 20.29
C ASN A 14 -14.55 17.69 21.25
N GLY A 15 -13.26 17.69 20.89
CA GLY A 15 -12.18 17.10 21.71
C GLY A 15 -12.20 15.57 21.81
N ARG A 16 -13.08 14.89 21.08
CA ARG A 16 -13.21 13.43 21.06
C ARG A 16 -12.83 12.85 19.71
N ARG A 17 -12.21 11.68 19.71
CA ARG A 17 -11.80 10.94 18.51
C ARG A 17 -12.69 9.70 18.39
N ALA A 18 -13.49 9.66 17.33
CA ALA A 18 -14.36 8.53 17.02
C ALA A 18 -13.70 7.66 15.96
N GLY A 19 -13.42 6.39 16.28
CA GLY A 19 -12.90 5.40 15.33
C GLY A 19 -14.03 4.59 14.70
N LEU A 20 -13.97 4.36 13.40
CA LEU A 20 -14.93 3.57 12.63
C LEU A 20 -14.28 2.21 12.33
N VAL A 21 -14.93 1.10 12.66
CA VAL A 21 -14.38 -0.25 12.52
C VAL A 21 -15.41 -1.18 11.89
N PHE A 22 -15.06 -1.96 10.88
CA PHE A 22 -15.89 -2.99 10.27
C PHE A 22 -15.43 -4.38 10.70
N VAL A 23 -16.38 -5.28 11.00
CA VAL A 23 -16.08 -6.64 11.44
C VAL A 23 -16.78 -7.64 10.53
N LEU A 24 -16.00 -8.37 9.73
CA LEU A 24 -16.53 -9.29 8.71
C LEU A 24 -17.22 -10.53 9.29
N ASN A 25 -16.74 -11.07 10.42
CA ASN A 25 -17.28 -12.30 10.99
C ASN A 25 -17.29 -12.30 12.53
N ILE A 26 -18.49 -12.24 13.10
CA ILE A 26 -18.66 -12.09 14.54
C ILE A 26 -18.75 -13.46 15.25
N GLY A 27 -19.05 -14.56 14.53
CA GLY A 27 -19.11 -15.92 15.10
C GLY A 27 -19.99 -16.04 16.37
N ASN A 28 -19.75 -17.06 17.20
CA ASN A 28 -20.47 -17.27 18.47
C ASN A 28 -19.85 -16.51 19.66
N GLY A 29 -18.57 -16.10 19.57
CA GLY A 29 -17.86 -15.31 20.61
C GLY A 29 -17.99 -13.80 20.45
N ARG A 30 -19.19 -13.30 20.14
CA ARG A 30 -19.40 -11.91 19.65
C ARG A 30 -19.00 -10.84 20.65
N LEU A 31 -19.36 -11.04 21.92
CA LEU A 31 -19.17 -10.07 22.98
C LEU A 31 -17.68 -9.87 23.28
N LEU A 32 -16.92 -10.96 23.42
CA LEU A 32 -15.47 -10.93 23.64
C LEU A 32 -14.73 -10.24 22.49
N LYS A 33 -15.09 -10.56 21.24
CA LYS A 33 -14.49 -9.93 20.06
C LYS A 33 -14.72 -8.42 20.02
N LEU A 34 -15.97 -7.99 20.23
CA LEU A 34 -16.32 -6.57 20.18
C LEU A 34 -15.77 -5.79 21.37
N SER A 35 -15.72 -6.37 22.56
CA SER A 35 -15.15 -5.72 23.75
C SER A 35 -13.63 -5.57 23.63
N THR A 36 -12.93 -6.55 23.02
CA THR A 36 -11.47 -6.45 22.81
C THR A 36 -11.04 -5.30 21.89
N LEU A 37 -11.93 -4.80 21.02
CA LEU A 37 -11.61 -3.72 20.08
C LEU A 37 -11.19 -2.41 20.78
N LYS A 38 -11.70 -2.14 21.98
CA LYS A 38 -11.34 -0.96 22.76
C LYS A 38 -9.87 -0.99 23.22
N TYR A 39 -9.37 -2.18 23.51
CA TYR A 39 -7.96 -2.39 23.89
C TYR A 39 -7.01 -2.32 22.69
N ILE A 40 -7.52 -2.55 21.47
CA ILE A 40 -6.76 -2.42 20.23
C ILE A 40 -6.72 -0.93 19.81
N TYR A 41 -7.82 -0.20 19.95
CA TYR A 41 -7.96 1.18 19.49
C TYR A 41 -8.05 2.19 20.66
N LYS A 42 -7.05 2.15 21.56
CA LYS A 42 -7.05 2.91 22.83
C LYS A 42 -7.14 4.44 22.66
N ASP A 43 -6.68 4.96 21.52
CA ASP A 43 -6.65 6.40 21.26
C ASP A 43 -8.00 6.99 20.82
N ASN A 44 -9.04 6.15 20.67
CA ASN A 44 -10.38 6.58 20.31
C ASN A 44 -11.28 6.58 21.54
N SER A 45 -11.90 7.73 21.82
CA SER A 45 -12.87 7.87 22.90
C SER A 45 -14.23 7.25 22.58
N ILE A 46 -14.51 7.02 21.29
CA ILE A 46 -15.73 6.38 20.79
C ILE A 46 -15.37 5.43 19.66
N LEU A 47 -15.96 4.23 19.63
CA LEU A 47 -15.84 3.30 18.51
C LEU A 47 -17.20 3.05 17.87
N VAL A 48 -17.31 3.26 16.58
CA VAL A 48 -18.49 2.93 15.78
C VAL A 48 -18.17 1.66 15.00
N VAL A 49 -18.84 0.57 15.35
CA VAL A 49 -18.57 -0.76 14.80
C VAL A 49 -19.66 -1.17 13.84
N PHE A 50 -19.25 -1.41 12.61
CA PHE A 50 -20.09 -1.87 11.52
C PHE A 50 -20.03 -3.39 11.41
N THR A 51 -21.19 -4.01 11.28
CA THR A 51 -21.33 -5.47 11.30
C THR A 51 -22.33 -5.94 10.25
N PRO A 52 -22.15 -7.12 9.63
CA PRO A 52 -23.20 -7.77 8.84
C PRO A 52 -24.52 -7.86 9.63
N ILE A 53 -25.65 -7.83 8.91
CA ILE A 53 -26.97 -8.01 9.53
C ILE A 53 -27.01 -9.38 10.19
N THR A 54 -27.13 -9.40 11.51
CA THR A 54 -27.50 -10.60 12.26
C THR A 54 -28.78 -10.28 13.01
N ARG A 55 -29.90 -10.91 12.64
CA ARG A 55 -31.24 -10.66 13.20
C ARG A 55 -31.40 -10.99 14.70
N SER A 56 -30.33 -11.39 15.39
CA SER A 56 -30.35 -11.75 16.80
C SER A 56 -29.40 -10.83 17.57
N ASP A 57 -29.99 -9.87 18.28
CA ASP A 57 -29.30 -9.08 19.29
C ASP A 57 -29.84 -9.49 20.66
N ALA A 58 -29.02 -10.16 21.47
CA ALA A 58 -29.28 -10.28 22.90
C ALA A 58 -29.24 -8.87 23.53
N LEU A 59 -30.26 -8.53 24.33
CA LEU A 59 -30.39 -7.22 25.01
C LEU A 59 -29.14 -6.86 25.83
N ASP A 60 -28.46 -7.86 26.40
CA ASP A 60 -27.26 -7.68 27.21
C ASP A 60 -26.04 -7.22 26.40
N LEU A 61 -25.93 -7.64 25.14
CA LEU A 61 -24.87 -7.20 24.23
C LEU A 61 -25.02 -5.71 23.93
N LYS A 62 -26.24 -5.23 23.65
CA LYS A 62 -26.51 -3.81 23.40
C LYS A 62 -26.19 -2.95 24.62
N LYS A 63 -26.57 -3.40 25.81
CA LYS A 63 -26.28 -2.71 27.08
C LYS A 63 -24.77 -2.62 27.33
N HIS A 64 -24.04 -3.71 27.15
CA HIS A 64 -22.59 -3.76 27.36
C HIS A 64 -21.83 -2.87 26.36
N MET A 65 -22.19 -2.92 25.07
CA MET A 65 -21.57 -2.07 24.04
C MET A 65 -21.78 -0.57 24.33
N LYS A 66 -22.98 -0.18 24.78
CA LYS A 66 -23.26 1.22 25.16
C LYS A 66 -22.41 1.68 26.35
N LYS A 67 -22.23 0.83 27.37
CA LYS A 67 -21.36 1.10 28.53
C LYS A 67 -19.91 1.35 28.10
N GLU A 68 -19.43 0.60 27.12
CA GLU A 68 -18.08 0.72 26.58
C GLU A 68 -17.89 1.83 25.53
N SER A 69 -18.90 2.67 25.28
CA SER A 69 -18.90 3.68 24.21
C SER A 69 -18.69 3.10 22.81
N ILE A 70 -19.19 1.88 22.58
CA ILE A 70 -19.16 1.18 21.31
C ILE A 70 -20.56 1.23 20.68
N TYR A 71 -20.68 1.84 19.50
CA TYR A 71 -21.94 2.01 18.79
C TYR A 71 -22.02 1.08 17.59
N ARG A 72 -23.05 0.23 17.53
CA ARG A 72 -23.25 -0.71 16.42
C ARG A 72 -24.11 -0.09 15.32
N LYS A 73 -23.69 -0.25 14.06
CA LYS A 73 -24.50 0.04 12.86
C LYS A 73 -24.53 -1.18 11.94
N THR A 74 -25.71 -1.50 11.39
CA THR A 74 -25.90 -2.57 10.39
C THR A 74 -25.80 -2.00 8.99
N PHE A 75 -25.29 -2.79 8.05
CA PHE A 75 -25.35 -2.46 6.62
C PHE A 75 -26.74 -2.78 6.06
N ASP A 76 -27.31 -1.86 5.29
CA ASP A 76 -28.36 -2.21 4.35
C ASP A 76 -27.74 -2.73 3.03
N ASN A 77 -28.59 -3.25 2.13
CA ASN A 77 -28.15 -3.79 0.85
C ASN A 77 -27.42 -2.75 -0.03
N GLN A 78 -27.76 -1.47 0.09
CA GLN A 78 -27.11 -0.41 -0.69
C GLN A 78 -25.69 -0.15 -0.20
N ILE A 79 -25.47 -0.09 1.11
CA ILE A 79 -24.13 0.13 1.68
C ILE A 79 -23.25 -1.12 1.49
N CYS A 80 -23.80 -2.33 1.55
CA CYS A 80 -23.07 -3.56 1.18
C CYS A 80 -22.61 -3.55 -0.28
N LYS A 81 -23.47 -3.11 -1.21
CA LYS A 81 -23.13 -2.96 -2.63
C LYS A 81 -22.05 -1.90 -2.82
N LEU A 82 -22.21 -0.74 -2.18
CA LEU A 82 -21.24 0.35 -2.20
C LEU A 82 -19.87 -0.09 -1.66
N LEU A 83 -19.83 -0.84 -0.56
CA LEU A 83 -18.60 -1.41 -0.03
C LEU A 83 -18.00 -2.46 -0.97
N GLY A 84 -18.83 -3.31 -1.58
CA GLY A 84 -18.39 -4.24 -2.62
C GLY A 84 -17.76 -3.51 -3.81
N GLU A 85 -18.34 -2.39 -4.22
CA GLU A 85 -17.84 -1.51 -5.29
C GLU A 85 -16.55 -0.77 -4.88
N ILE A 86 -16.40 -0.37 -3.61
CA ILE A 86 -15.16 0.23 -3.09
C ILE A 86 -14.04 -0.81 -2.98
N ILE A 87 -14.34 -2.00 -2.44
CA ILE A 87 -13.39 -3.11 -2.28
C ILE A 87 -12.97 -3.67 -3.66
N SER A 88 -13.88 -3.73 -4.62
CA SER A 88 -13.58 -4.13 -6.01
C SER A 88 -12.92 -3.02 -6.84
N GLY A 89 -12.83 -1.79 -6.32
CA GLY A 89 -12.23 -0.65 -7.00
C GLY A 89 -13.10 -0.01 -8.09
N MET A 90 -14.38 -0.41 -8.19
CA MET A 90 -15.37 0.19 -9.09
C MET A 90 -15.82 1.59 -8.64
N LEU A 91 -15.84 1.86 -7.34
CA LEU A 91 -16.08 3.19 -6.79
C LEU A 91 -14.79 3.72 -6.15
N ARG A 92 -14.37 4.91 -6.60
CA ARG A 92 -13.21 5.65 -6.07
C ARG A 92 -13.69 6.86 -5.29
N PRO A 93 -14.18 6.69 -4.06
CA PRO A 93 -14.51 7.83 -3.23
C PRO A 93 -13.21 8.61 -2.93
N ASN A 94 -13.32 9.94 -2.87
CA ASN A 94 -12.23 10.85 -2.52
C ASN A 94 -11.95 10.72 -1.02
N ILE A 95 -11.43 9.56 -0.61
CA ILE A 95 -11.07 9.25 0.77
C ILE A 95 -9.58 9.58 0.88
N GLY A 96 -9.25 10.49 1.79
CA GLY A 96 -7.87 10.90 2.04
C GLY A 96 -6.94 9.70 2.27
N ALA A 97 -5.68 9.90 1.92
CA ALA A 97 -4.48 9.06 1.94
C ALA A 97 -4.35 7.89 2.95
N ASP A 98 -5.18 7.78 3.99
CA ASP A 98 -4.97 6.90 5.15
C ASP A 98 -5.46 5.45 5.01
N LEU A 99 -5.98 5.00 3.86
CA LEU A 99 -6.83 3.79 3.84
C LEU A 99 -6.52 2.76 2.75
N VAL A 100 -5.33 2.16 2.81
CA VAL A 100 -5.10 0.80 2.30
C VAL A 100 -4.40 -0.03 3.37
N ILE A 101 -5.18 -0.61 4.30
CA ILE A 101 -4.67 -1.64 5.23
C ILE A 101 -4.58 -2.94 4.43
N ARG A 102 -3.36 -3.32 4.01
CA ARG A 102 -3.10 -4.63 3.41
C ARG A 102 -2.94 -5.68 4.50
N GLU A 103 -3.71 -6.77 4.41
CA GLU A 103 -3.50 -7.94 5.26
C GLU A 103 -2.20 -8.64 4.81
N LEU A 104 -1.13 -8.47 5.59
CA LEU A 104 0.15 -9.11 5.34
C LEU A 104 0.09 -10.58 5.75
N THR A 105 0.69 -11.46 4.96
CA THR A 105 0.96 -12.85 5.39
C THR A 105 1.96 -12.87 6.55
N GLU A 106 2.05 -13.97 7.31
CA GLU A 106 3.05 -14.11 8.38
C GLU A 106 4.48 -13.93 7.87
N LYS A 107 4.77 -14.45 6.67
CA LYS A 107 6.06 -14.28 6.00
C LYS A 107 6.34 -12.80 5.73
N GLN A 108 5.40 -12.10 5.10
CA GLN A 108 5.53 -10.66 4.83
C GLN A 108 5.69 -9.85 6.11
N ASN A 109 4.92 -10.15 7.17
CA ASN A 109 5.07 -9.50 8.48
C ASN A 109 6.49 -9.66 9.03
N LYS A 110 7.08 -10.85 8.91
CA LYS A 110 8.47 -11.10 9.34
C LYS A 110 9.46 -10.31 8.50
N ASP A 111 9.26 -10.27 7.19
CA ASP A 111 10.11 -9.49 6.28
C ASP A 111 10.04 -7.99 6.55
N TYR A 112 8.85 -7.43 6.78
CA TYR A 112 8.66 -6.03 7.18
C TYR A 112 9.40 -5.68 8.47
N LYS A 113 9.45 -6.60 9.45
CA LYS A 113 10.23 -6.41 10.67
C LYS A 113 11.73 -6.52 10.44
N ASN A 114 12.17 -7.49 9.63
CA ASN A 114 13.59 -7.78 9.42
C ASN A 114 14.28 -6.75 8.51
N PHE A 115 13.57 -6.25 7.49
CA PHE A 115 14.12 -5.34 6.49
C PHE A 115 13.62 -3.90 6.66
N GLU A 116 12.71 -3.67 7.61
CA GLU A 116 12.19 -2.36 8.00
C GLU A 116 11.63 -1.57 6.81
N TYR A 117 10.85 -2.23 5.94
CA TYR A 117 10.14 -1.53 4.88
C TYR A 117 9.13 -0.56 5.47
N LYS A 118 8.99 0.61 4.83
CA LYS A 118 8.19 1.72 5.34
C LYS A 118 6.86 1.87 4.61
N CYS A 119 6.72 1.30 3.42
CA CYS A 119 5.58 1.51 2.53
C CYS A 119 4.75 0.23 2.30
N TYR A 120 3.50 0.41 1.89
CA TYR A 120 2.51 -0.66 1.63
C TYR A 120 1.81 -0.49 0.27
N ASP A 121 2.38 0.30 -0.63
CA ASP A 121 1.83 0.58 -1.96
C ASP A 121 1.75 -0.67 -2.86
N LYS A 122 0.84 -0.68 -3.85
CA LYS A 122 0.95 -1.60 -5.01
C LYS A 122 1.73 -0.92 -6.11
N VAL A 123 2.66 -1.64 -6.71
CA VAL A 123 3.25 -1.25 -7.98
C VAL A 123 2.98 -2.32 -9.02
N TYR A 124 2.55 -1.89 -10.20
CA TYR A 124 2.52 -2.73 -11.38
C TYR A 124 3.23 -2.03 -12.55
N ILE A 125 4.12 -2.75 -13.23
CA ILE A 125 4.88 -2.22 -14.37
C ILE A 125 4.39 -2.93 -15.65
N PRO A 126 3.48 -2.31 -16.42
CA PRO A 126 2.85 -2.96 -17.57
C PRO A 126 3.77 -3.10 -18.80
N GLY A 127 4.95 -2.48 -18.81
CA GLY A 127 5.85 -2.47 -19.97
C GLY A 127 5.32 -1.70 -21.19
N THR A 128 4.26 -0.90 -21.03
CA THR A 128 3.66 -0.10 -22.11
C THR A 128 4.30 1.28 -22.23
N ILE A 129 4.28 1.81 -23.46
CA ILE A 129 4.92 3.07 -23.84
C ILE A 129 3.84 3.97 -24.42
N PRO A 130 3.13 4.77 -23.59
CA PRO A 130 2.01 5.59 -24.06
C PRO A 130 2.43 6.62 -25.11
N MET A 131 3.68 7.10 -25.02
CA MET A 131 4.29 8.07 -25.94
C MET A 131 5.81 7.83 -25.98
N ARG A 132 6.49 8.30 -27.02
CA ARG A 132 7.95 8.14 -27.16
C ARG A 132 8.68 8.63 -25.90
N ARG A 133 9.56 7.78 -25.33
CA ARG A 133 10.31 8.02 -24.08
C ARG A 133 9.45 8.20 -22.82
N SER A 134 8.22 7.71 -22.84
CA SER A 134 7.28 7.77 -21.71
C SER A 134 6.86 6.36 -21.35
N ASN A 135 7.22 5.93 -20.16
CA ASN A 135 7.02 4.56 -19.68
C ASN A 135 5.90 4.57 -18.64
N ALA A 136 4.90 3.71 -18.81
CA ALA A 136 3.80 3.61 -17.86
C ALA A 136 4.21 2.81 -16.62
N VAL A 137 3.81 3.31 -15.44
CA VAL A 137 3.85 2.58 -14.17
C VAL A 137 2.50 2.80 -13.48
N GLU A 138 1.97 1.78 -12.83
CA GLU A 138 0.75 1.89 -12.04
C GLU A 138 1.08 1.80 -10.55
N VAL A 139 0.70 2.82 -9.78
CA VAL A 139 0.88 2.86 -8.32
C VAL A 139 -0.48 3.05 -7.66
N ASN A 140 -0.91 2.09 -6.84
CA ASN A 140 -2.23 2.10 -6.18
C ASN A 140 -3.40 2.44 -7.13
N ASN A 141 -3.40 1.88 -8.35
CA ASN A 141 -4.38 2.14 -9.43
C ASN A 141 -4.31 3.52 -10.10
N HIS A 142 -3.27 4.31 -9.82
CA HIS A 142 -2.93 5.52 -10.57
C HIS A 142 -1.89 5.21 -11.63
N LYS A 143 -2.19 5.55 -12.88
CA LYS A 143 -1.25 5.47 -14.00
C LYS A 143 -0.37 6.71 -13.99
N ILE A 144 0.93 6.51 -13.85
CA ILE A 144 1.95 7.54 -13.97
C ILE A 144 2.84 7.29 -15.19
N LYS A 145 3.54 8.33 -15.61
CA LYS A 145 4.45 8.31 -16.76
C LYS A 145 5.84 8.69 -16.28
N LEU A 146 6.83 7.85 -16.58
CA LEU A 146 8.24 8.08 -16.26
C LEU A 146 9.06 8.23 -17.55
N GLY A 147 9.95 9.22 -17.59
CA GLY A 147 10.93 9.35 -18.66
C GLY A 147 11.95 8.21 -18.62
N ASP A 148 12.59 7.88 -19.75
CA ASP A 148 13.47 6.71 -19.89
C ASP A 148 14.52 6.58 -18.78
N SER A 149 15.28 7.63 -18.48
CA SER A 149 16.32 7.59 -17.44
C SER A 149 15.75 7.30 -16.05
N VAL A 150 14.62 7.94 -15.72
CA VAL A 150 13.93 7.77 -14.42
C VAL A 150 13.32 6.37 -14.32
N PHE A 151 12.75 5.87 -15.41
CA PHE A 151 12.19 4.53 -15.48
C PHE A 151 13.26 3.44 -15.40
N LYS A 152 14.40 3.60 -16.06
CA LYS A 152 15.56 2.69 -15.92
C LYS A 152 16.07 2.65 -14.49
N LEU A 153 16.18 3.80 -13.83
CA LEU A 153 16.55 3.85 -12.41
C LEU A 153 15.54 3.08 -11.56
N PHE A 154 14.25 3.31 -11.78
CA PHE A 154 13.19 2.61 -11.08
C PHE A 154 13.27 1.09 -11.27
N LEU A 155 13.37 0.62 -12.52
CA LEU A 155 13.52 -0.81 -12.84
C LEU A 155 14.78 -1.40 -12.21
N ARG A 156 15.87 -0.65 -12.14
CA ARG A 156 17.10 -1.14 -11.51
C ARG A 156 16.94 -1.30 -10.00
N LEU A 157 16.24 -0.40 -9.32
CA LEU A 157 15.90 -0.57 -7.90
C LEU A 157 14.96 -1.76 -7.69
N VAL A 158 13.98 -1.96 -8.58
CA VAL A 158 13.09 -3.14 -8.55
C VAL A 158 13.89 -4.43 -8.72
N LEU A 159 14.83 -4.47 -9.67
CA LEU A 159 15.71 -5.63 -9.88
C LEU A 159 16.50 -5.97 -8.62
N GLU A 160 17.09 -4.96 -7.97
CA GLU A 160 17.86 -5.18 -6.74
C GLU A 160 16.96 -5.67 -5.61
N LEU A 161 15.76 -5.09 -5.43
CA LEU A 161 14.79 -5.56 -4.43
C LEU A 161 14.32 -7.00 -4.68
N LYS A 162 14.16 -7.41 -5.93
CA LYS A 162 13.77 -8.79 -6.29
C LYS A 162 14.91 -9.78 -6.08
N LYS A 163 16.17 -9.37 -6.28
CA LYS A 163 17.35 -10.20 -6.01
C LYS A 163 17.64 -10.37 -4.52
N LYS A 164 17.60 -9.27 -3.78
CA LYS A 164 17.88 -9.21 -2.35
C LYS A 164 16.79 -8.41 -1.66
N ARG A 165 16.19 -9.02 -0.64
CA ARG A 165 15.00 -8.46 0.01
C ARG A 165 15.25 -7.09 0.64
N ASP A 166 16.46 -6.80 1.13
CA ASP A 166 16.79 -5.49 1.69
C ASP A 166 16.81 -4.35 0.66
N GLY A 167 17.05 -4.67 -0.62
CA GLY A 167 16.93 -3.79 -1.78
C GLY A 167 17.98 -2.67 -1.88
N TRP A 168 18.95 -2.60 -0.97
CA TRP A 168 19.94 -1.51 -0.94
C TRP A 168 20.96 -1.61 -2.06
N VAL A 169 21.08 -0.56 -2.87
CA VAL A 169 22.09 -0.48 -3.92
C VAL A 169 22.87 0.82 -3.86
N HIS A 170 24.19 0.70 -3.95
CA HIS A 170 25.09 1.85 -3.98
C HIS A 170 25.02 2.55 -5.34
N ARG A 171 24.97 3.89 -5.35
CA ARG A 171 24.83 4.66 -6.60
C ARG A 171 25.89 4.33 -7.67
N HIS A 172 27.13 4.07 -7.28
CA HIS A 172 28.18 3.68 -8.23
C HIS A 172 27.89 2.36 -8.97
N ARG A 173 27.22 1.39 -8.32
CA ARG A 173 26.78 0.13 -8.96
C ARG A 173 25.55 0.30 -9.86
N LEU A 174 24.80 1.40 -9.68
CA LEU A 174 23.72 1.77 -10.57
C LEU A 174 24.27 2.37 -11.87
N GLY A 175 25.41 3.06 -11.82
CA GLY A 175 26.09 3.66 -12.99
C GLY A 175 27.05 2.73 -13.75
N SER A 176 27.64 1.73 -13.07
CA SER A 176 28.66 0.84 -13.65
C SER A 176 28.19 0.01 -14.85
N ASP A 177 26.88 -0.20 -15.00
CA ASP A 177 26.33 -0.94 -16.14
C ASP A 177 26.23 -0.05 -17.41
N THR A 178 26.61 1.24 -17.37
CA THR A 178 26.43 2.26 -18.46
C THR A 178 24.99 2.47 -18.95
N ILE A 179 24.00 1.82 -18.32
CA ILE A 179 22.59 1.87 -18.69
C ILE A 179 21.96 3.24 -18.39
N ILE A 180 22.49 3.96 -17.40
CA ILE A 180 21.96 5.26 -16.95
C ILE A 180 23.14 6.23 -16.76
N ALA A 181 23.22 7.26 -17.61
CA ALA A 181 24.32 8.24 -17.59
C ALA A 181 24.24 9.23 -16.39
N ASP A 182 23.04 9.45 -15.84
CA ASP A 182 22.79 10.52 -14.85
C ASP A 182 22.70 10.04 -13.39
N VAL A 183 23.07 8.79 -13.08
CA VAL A 183 22.93 8.20 -11.74
C VAL A 183 23.78 8.90 -10.67
N GLU A 184 24.90 9.50 -11.08
CA GLU A 184 25.75 10.29 -10.17
C GLU A 184 25.12 11.65 -9.82
N LYS A 185 24.11 12.10 -10.57
CA LYS A 185 23.36 13.33 -10.29
C LYS A 185 22.23 13.03 -9.32
N PHE A 186 22.26 13.62 -8.12
CA PHE A 186 21.20 13.45 -7.12
C PHE A 186 19.78 13.77 -7.63
N GLN A 187 19.69 14.64 -8.65
CA GLN A 187 18.43 15.07 -9.25
C GLN A 187 17.57 13.92 -9.79
N ILE A 188 18.16 12.85 -10.33
CA ILE A 188 17.37 11.75 -10.91
C ILE A 188 16.55 10.99 -9.84
N TYR A 189 17.08 10.87 -8.62
CA TYR A 189 16.37 10.27 -7.49
C TYR A 189 15.25 11.18 -7.00
N SER A 190 15.51 12.48 -6.91
CA SER A 190 14.48 13.47 -6.57
C SER A 190 13.34 13.46 -7.60
N ASN A 191 13.67 13.42 -8.90
CA ASN A 191 12.68 13.33 -9.97
C ASN A 191 11.86 12.04 -9.87
N LEU A 192 12.49 10.91 -9.56
CA LEU A 192 11.78 9.65 -9.33
C LEU A 192 10.79 9.76 -8.17
N ARG A 193 11.22 10.34 -7.03
CA ARG A 193 10.38 10.55 -5.85
C ARG A 193 9.17 11.41 -6.19
N THR A 194 9.39 12.58 -6.77
CA THR A 194 8.33 13.53 -7.14
C THR A 194 7.34 12.93 -8.14
N ALA A 195 7.82 12.14 -9.11
CA ALA A 195 6.95 11.49 -10.08
C ALA A 195 6.02 10.43 -9.47
N LEU A 196 6.47 9.77 -8.38
CA LEU A 196 5.69 8.74 -7.68
C LEU A 196 4.77 9.35 -6.60
N GLU A 197 5.21 10.42 -5.95
CA GLU A 197 4.65 11.01 -4.73
C GLU A 197 3.13 11.15 -4.77
N GLY A 198 2.59 11.74 -5.84
CA GLY A 198 1.15 11.98 -5.98
C GLY A 198 0.29 10.71 -5.97
N SER A 199 0.88 9.56 -6.28
CA SER A 199 0.21 8.25 -6.41
C SER A 199 0.46 7.29 -5.25
N LEU A 200 1.38 7.65 -4.34
CA LEU A 200 1.65 6.88 -3.12
C LEU A 200 0.54 7.08 -2.08
N LEU A 201 0.36 6.09 -1.21
CA LEU A 201 -0.61 6.16 -0.11
C LEU A 201 -0.30 7.35 0.81
N ASP A 202 0.92 7.39 1.36
CA ASP A 202 1.34 8.43 2.30
C ASP A 202 1.78 9.74 1.62
N LYS A 203 1.74 9.78 0.28
CA LYS A 203 2.23 10.91 -0.54
C LYS A 203 3.66 11.32 -0.16
N ASP A 204 4.49 10.36 0.23
CA ASP A 204 5.88 10.60 0.65
C ASP A 204 6.84 9.82 -0.25
N GLY A 205 7.36 10.51 -1.26
CA GLY A 205 8.35 9.95 -2.17
C GLY A 205 9.67 9.58 -1.49
N GLN A 206 10.09 10.31 -0.43
CA GLN A 206 11.34 10.02 0.28
C GLN A 206 11.26 8.74 1.10
N LYS A 207 10.10 8.50 1.71
CA LYS A 207 9.79 7.25 2.40
C LYS A 207 9.76 6.06 1.45
N PHE A 208 9.23 6.25 0.24
CA PHE A 208 9.14 5.18 -0.76
C PHE A 208 10.48 4.86 -1.43
N ILE A 209 11.23 5.88 -1.88
CA ILE A 209 12.60 5.72 -2.39
C ILE A 209 13.58 6.21 -1.33
N GLU A 210 14.05 5.30 -0.50
CA GLU A 210 14.90 5.63 0.64
C GLU A 210 16.34 5.93 0.24
N ASN A 211 17.00 6.72 1.08
CA ASN A 211 18.44 6.86 1.12
C ASN A 211 18.92 6.69 2.56
N ASN A 212 20.00 5.95 2.79
CA ASN A 212 20.54 5.70 4.14
C ASN A 212 21.66 6.66 4.55
N GLY A 213 21.83 7.80 3.87
CA GLY A 213 22.93 8.75 4.09
C GLY A 213 24.28 8.29 3.51
N SER A 214 24.43 7.00 3.20
CA SER A 214 25.68 6.39 2.71
C SER A 214 25.66 6.15 1.20
N LYS A 215 25.01 7.04 0.44
CA LYS A 215 24.88 6.97 -1.04
C LYS A 215 24.23 5.67 -1.57
N GLN A 216 23.52 4.94 -0.72
CA GLN A 216 22.71 3.80 -1.12
C GLN A 216 21.24 4.18 -1.20
N TYR A 217 20.54 3.54 -2.13
CA TYR A 217 19.12 3.76 -2.36
C TYR A 217 18.38 2.42 -2.41
N ARG A 218 17.10 2.42 -2.04
CA ARG A 218 16.20 1.27 -2.21
C ARG A 218 14.77 1.72 -2.40
N ILE A 219 13.91 0.79 -2.83
CA ILE A 219 12.46 0.93 -2.69
C ILE A 219 12.07 0.34 -1.33
N SER A 220 11.38 1.12 -0.50
CA SER A 220 10.96 0.72 0.86
C SER A 220 9.67 -0.09 0.88
N LEU A 221 9.58 -1.10 0.01
CA LEU A 221 8.39 -1.89 -0.21
C LEU A 221 8.75 -3.37 -0.21
N HIS A 222 7.85 -4.21 0.28
CA HIS A 222 8.03 -5.65 0.17
C HIS A 222 8.03 -6.09 -1.31
N PRO A 223 8.94 -6.99 -1.75
CA PRO A 223 9.06 -7.38 -3.16
C PRO A 223 7.76 -7.94 -3.77
N ASP A 224 6.94 -8.66 -3.00
CA ASP A 224 5.64 -9.20 -3.45
C ASP A 224 4.60 -8.12 -3.81
N PHE A 225 4.85 -6.85 -3.48
CA PHE A 225 3.95 -5.75 -3.83
C PHE A 225 4.36 -5.01 -5.10
N ILE A 226 5.38 -5.51 -5.79
CA ILE A 226 5.80 -5.03 -7.10
C ILE A 226 5.65 -6.17 -8.12
N ASP A 227 4.71 -6.00 -9.04
CA ASP A 227 4.53 -6.90 -10.18
C ASP A 227 4.93 -6.20 -11.49
N TYR A 228 5.24 -6.98 -12.51
CA TYR A 228 5.66 -6.47 -13.81
C TYR A 228 5.33 -7.43 -14.95
N ASP A 229 5.05 -6.89 -16.13
CA ASP A 229 4.90 -7.64 -17.37
C ASP A 229 6.27 -7.82 -18.03
N ARG A 230 6.92 -8.94 -17.73
CA ARG A 230 8.28 -9.22 -18.20
C ARG A 230 8.36 -9.34 -19.72
N GLU A 231 7.36 -9.96 -20.35
CA GLU A 231 7.36 -10.18 -21.80
C GLU A 231 7.34 -8.84 -22.54
N LYS A 232 6.47 -7.92 -22.12
CA LYS A 232 6.44 -6.57 -22.72
C LYS A 232 7.72 -5.78 -22.45
N LEU A 233 8.30 -5.90 -21.25
CA LEU A 233 9.58 -5.25 -20.94
C LEU A 233 10.74 -5.79 -21.80
N LEU A 234 10.72 -7.07 -22.17
CA LEU A 234 11.70 -7.66 -23.09
C LEU A 234 11.52 -7.19 -24.54
N MET A 235 10.32 -6.79 -24.93
CA MET A 235 10.02 -6.21 -26.26
C MET A 235 10.17 -4.69 -26.29
N HIS A 236 10.60 -4.06 -25.20
CA HIS A 236 10.76 -2.61 -25.11
C HIS A 236 11.78 -2.09 -26.14
N PRO A 237 11.58 -0.95 -26.83
CA PRO A 237 12.47 -0.43 -27.86
C PRO A 237 13.85 0.01 -27.31
N ASP A 238 13.91 0.45 -26.07
CA ASP A 238 15.17 0.80 -25.39
C ASP A 238 15.94 -0.45 -24.94
N THR A 239 17.19 -0.59 -25.41
CA THR A 239 18.09 -1.71 -25.10
C THR A 239 18.39 -1.86 -23.61
N GLY A 240 18.61 -0.76 -22.89
CA GLY A 240 18.94 -0.78 -21.47
C GLY A 240 17.77 -1.29 -20.62
N ILE A 241 16.53 -0.96 -21.00
CA ILE A 241 15.33 -1.52 -20.34
C ILE A 241 15.23 -3.03 -20.60
N ARG A 242 15.47 -3.48 -21.83
CA ARG A 242 15.50 -4.92 -22.15
C ARG A 242 16.56 -5.66 -21.35
N ASP A 243 17.74 -5.07 -21.19
CA ASP A 243 18.85 -5.69 -20.45
C ASP A 243 18.58 -5.79 -18.94
N ILE A 244 17.86 -4.83 -18.37
CA ILE A 244 17.35 -4.96 -17.00
C ILE A 244 16.28 -6.06 -16.95
N ALA A 245 15.34 -6.08 -17.90
CA ALA A 245 14.25 -7.05 -17.95
C ALA A 245 14.72 -8.50 -18.07
N LYS A 246 15.80 -8.77 -18.82
CA LYS A 246 16.43 -10.10 -18.89
C LYS A 246 16.85 -10.62 -17.51
N LYS A 247 17.27 -9.72 -16.62
CA LYS A 247 17.76 -10.05 -15.27
C LYS A 247 16.64 -10.14 -14.23
N LEU A 248 15.43 -9.67 -14.55
CA LEU A 248 14.24 -9.86 -13.72
C LEU A 248 13.78 -11.32 -13.86
N SER A 249 13.70 -12.04 -12.73
CA SER A 249 13.25 -13.42 -12.61
C SER A 249 12.02 -13.52 -11.73
#